data_AF-A0A3S3NRW9-F1
#
_entry.id   AF-A0A3S3NRW9-F1
#
_cell.length_a   1.000
_cell.length_b   1.000
_cell.length_c   1.000
_cell.angle_alpha   90.00
_cell.angle_beta   90.00
_cell.angle_gamma   90.00
#
_symmetry.space_group_name_H-M   'P 1'
#
loop_
_entity.id
_entity.type
_entity.pdbx_description
1 polymer ?
#
loop_
_entity_poly.entity_id
_entity_poly.type
_entity_poly.pdbx_seq_one_letter_code
_entity_poly.pdbx_strand_id
1 'polypeptide(L)'
;MKRDLMQISQEKSKMKEIYKTSRRKRDEENKELVREIKSKNNAVESALLCGICHDKMDRPYTVPCQHTFCAECISKVSINEENYRLCPLCRKPFLLTLPVTQQNTVIEEIKSIFG
;
A
#
# COMPACT_ATOMS: atom_id res chain seq x y z
N MET A 1 18.22 54.36 26.93
CA MET A 1 17.86 54.56 25.50
C MET A 1 18.67 53.71 24.53
N LYS A 2 19.98 53.93 24.30
CA LYS A 2 20.73 53.13 23.28
C LYS A 2 20.88 51.64 23.64
N ARG A 3 21.04 51.30 24.92
CA ARG A 3 21.11 49.89 25.38
C ARG A 3 19.78 49.15 25.17
N ASP A 4 18.66 49.83 25.44
CA ASP A 4 17.31 49.24 25.32
C ASP A 4 16.95 48.92 23.86
N LEU A 5 17.32 49.81 22.91
CA LEU A 5 17.14 49.57 21.47
C LEU A 5 17.95 48.37 20.96
N MET A 6 19.14 48.16 21.52
CA MET A 6 20.01 47.03 21.17
C MET A 6 19.41 45.70 21.66
N GLN A 7 18.77 45.71 22.84
CA GLN A 7 18.11 44.55 23.42
C GLN A 7 16.86 44.14 22.62
N ILE A 8 16.03 45.12 22.22
CA ILE A 8 14.87 44.89 21.33
C ILE A 8 15.30 44.29 19.97
N SER A 9 16.42 44.77 19.41
CA SER A 9 16.97 44.23 18.17
C SER A 9 17.41 42.77 18.31
N GLN A 10 18.03 42.42 19.44
CA GLN A 10 18.41 41.05 19.76
C GLN A 10 17.20 40.14 19.92
N GLU A 11 16.14 40.59 20.61
CA GLU A 11 14.90 39.81 20.79
C GLU A 11 14.17 39.56 19.47
N LYS A 12 14.09 40.55 18.58
CA LYS A 12 13.54 40.37 17.22
C LYS A 12 14.34 39.33 16.41
N SER A 13 15.66 39.34 16.57
CA SER A 13 16.55 38.38 15.88
C SER A 13 16.34 36.96 16.41
N LYS A 14 16.23 36.80 17.74
CA LYS A 14 15.88 35.51 18.37
C LYS A 14 14.52 35.01 17.90
N MET A 15 13.51 35.89 17.84
CA MET A 15 12.16 35.53 17.38
C MET A 15 12.15 35.01 15.93
N LYS A 16 12.92 35.64 15.04
CA LYS A 16 13.06 35.19 13.64
C LYS A 16 13.71 33.80 13.54
N GLU A 17 14.75 33.54 14.33
CA GLU A 17 15.39 32.23 14.35
C GLU A 17 14.49 31.14 14.92
N ILE A 18 13.68 31.44 15.95
CA ILE A 18 12.64 30.53 16.47
C ILE A 18 11.67 30.18 15.35
N TYR A 19 11.11 31.18 14.65
CA TYR A 19 10.18 30.93 13.54
C TYR A 19 10.79 30.07 12.44
N LYS A 20 12.05 30.34 12.06
CA LYS A 20 12.78 29.61 11.03
C LYS A 20 13.08 28.17 11.43
N THR A 21 13.50 27.93 12.66
CA THR A 21 13.73 26.57 13.19
C THR A 21 12.43 25.80 13.32
N SER A 22 11.36 26.41 13.82
CA SER A 22 10.02 25.78 13.86
C SER A 22 9.52 25.40 12.46
N ARG A 23 9.73 26.27 11.46
CA ARG A 23 9.37 25.95 10.07
C ARG A 23 10.19 24.78 9.51
N ARG A 24 11.51 24.78 9.70
CA ARG A 24 12.38 23.67 9.26
C ARG A 24 11.95 22.34 9.88
N LYS A 25 11.69 22.35 11.19
CA LYS A 25 11.22 21.16 11.92
C LYS A 25 9.91 20.63 11.32
N ARG A 26 8.94 21.51 11.05
CA ARG A 26 7.67 21.13 10.41
C ARG A 26 7.88 20.58 8.99
N ASP A 27 8.77 21.19 8.21
CA ASP A 27 9.08 20.73 6.85
C ASP A 27 9.76 19.35 6.86
N GLU A 28 10.62 19.07 7.84
CA GLU A 28 11.24 17.76 8.05
C GLU A 28 10.22 16.71 8.50
N GLU A 29 9.36 17.03 9.47
CA GLU A 29 8.26 16.17 9.91
C GLU A 29 7.30 15.84 8.75
N ASN A 30 6.91 16.85 7.95
CA ASN A 30 6.08 16.65 6.77
C ASN A 30 6.75 15.77 5.71
N LYS A 31 8.05 15.96 5.47
CA LYS A 31 8.81 15.12 4.53
C LYS A 31 8.81 13.66 4.97
N GLU A 32 8.96 13.40 6.27
CA GLU A 32 8.94 12.04 6.79
C GLU A 32 7.56 11.40 6.68
N LEU A 33 6.49 12.14 7.03
CA LEU A 33 5.11 11.68 6.85
C LEU A 33 4.81 11.33 5.38
N VAL A 34 5.26 12.15 4.42
CA VAL A 34 5.07 11.88 2.99
C VAL A 34 5.81 10.62 2.55
N ARG A 35 7.02 10.37 3.06
CA ARG A 35 7.77 9.14 2.76
C ARG A 35 7.04 7.91 3.29
N GLU A 36 6.52 7.98 4.52
CA GLU A 36 5.78 6.89 5.13
C GLU A 36 4.50 6.57 4.35
N ILE A 37 3.71 7.60 3.99
CA ILE A 37 2.50 7.45 3.16
C ILE A 37 2.85 6.80 1.83
N LYS A 38 3.91 7.26 1.16
CA LYS A 38 4.36 6.68 -0.11
C LYS A 38 4.75 5.21 0.03
N SER A 39 5.48 4.86 1.08
CA SER A 39 5.87 3.47 1.36
C SER A 39 4.65 2.57 1.57
N LYS A 40 3.68 3.03 2.37
CA LYS A 40 2.43 2.31 2.61
C LYS A 40 1.61 2.15 1.33
N ASN A 41 1.49 3.19 0.51
CA ASN A 41 0.78 3.12 -0.76
C ASN A 41 1.40 2.08 -1.71
N ASN A 42 2.73 2.08 -1.86
CA ASN A 42 3.42 1.08 -2.69
C ASN A 42 3.18 -0.36 -2.19
N ALA A 43 3.12 -0.56 -0.87
CA ALA A 43 2.81 -1.88 -0.30
C ALA A 43 1.38 -2.32 -0.62
N VAL A 44 0.41 -1.40 -0.59
CA VAL A 44 -0.98 -1.68 -0.99
C VAL A 44 -1.07 -2.00 -2.48
N GLU A 45 -0.45 -1.20 -3.36
CA GLU A 45 -0.43 -1.45 -4.80
C GLU A 45 0.16 -2.83 -5.12
N SER A 46 1.25 -3.21 -4.45
CA SER A 46 1.88 -4.52 -4.62
C SER A 46 0.96 -5.67 -4.20
N ALA A 47 0.11 -5.48 -3.19
CA ALA A 47 -0.86 -6.47 -2.73
C ALA A 47 -2.04 -6.67 -3.73
N LEU A 48 -2.21 -5.78 -4.69
CA LEU A 48 -3.22 -5.88 -5.76
C LEU A 48 -2.72 -6.63 -7.01
N LEU A 49 -1.46 -7.05 -7.01
CA LEU A 49 -0.85 -7.80 -8.11
C LEU A 49 -1.11 -9.30 -7.95
N CYS A 50 -1.39 -9.97 -9.06
CA CYS A 50 -1.56 -11.41 -9.09
C CYS A 50 -0.22 -12.13 -8.89
N GLY A 51 -0.15 -13.03 -7.91
CA GLY A 51 1.04 -13.87 -7.68
C GLY A 51 1.34 -14.93 -8.76
N ILE A 52 0.66 -14.88 -9.92
CA ILE A 52 0.89 -15.77 -11.07
C ILE A 52 1.38 -14.96 -12.28
N CYS A 53 0.63 -13.95 -12.72
CA CYS A 53 1.02 -13.12 -13.88
C CYS A 53 1.82 -11.86 -13.50
N HIS A 54 1.88 -11.53 -12.20
CA HIS A 54 2.54 -10.33 -11.66
C HIS A 54 1.98 -9.00 -12.19
N ASP A 55 0.75 -9.01 -12.69
CA ASP A 55 0.01 -7.84 -13.13
C ASP A 55 -1.19 -7.59 -12.21
N LYS A 56 -1.85 -6.43 -12.34
CA LYS A 56 -3.11 -6.13 -11.64
C LYS A 56 -4.09 -7.27 -11.83
N MET A 57 -4.70 -7.74 -10.75
CA MET A 57 -5.62 -8.86 -10.84
C MET A 57 -6.81 -8.52 -11.76
N ASP A 58 -7.20 -9.41 -12.67
CA ASP A 58 -8.48 -9.33 -13.39
C ASP A 58 -9.43 -10.36 -12.80
N ARG A 59 -10.64 -9.93 -12.40
CA ARG A 59 -11.66 -10.78 -11.76
C ARG A 59 -11.06 -11.63 -10.63
N PRO A 60 -10.66 -10.99 -9.51
CA PRO A 60 -9.92 -11.61 -8.42
C PRO A 60 -10.71 -12.75 -7.80
N TYR A 61 -10.10 -13.92 -7.72
CA TYR A 61 -10.62 -15.10 -7.07
C TYR A 61 -9.77 -15.46 -5.86
N THR A 62 -10.41 -15.48 -4.68
CA THR A 62 -9.77 -15.83 -3.42
C THR A 62 -9.93 -17.33 -3.16
N VAL A 63 -8.82 -18.06 -3.07
CA VAL A 63 -8.83 -19.49 -2.72
C VAL A 63 -8.99 -19.68 -1.20
N PRO A 64 -9.37 -20.87 -0.69
CA PRO A 64 -9.65 -21.08 0.74
C PRO A 64 -8.49 -20.73 1.70
N CYS A 65 -7.25 -20.73 1.22
CA CYS A 65 -6.10 -20.29 2.01
C CYS A 65 -5.89 -18.76 2.04
N GLN A 66 -6.86 -17.99 1.55
CA GLN A 66 -6.92 -16.52 1.56
C GLN A 66 -5.93 -15.80 0.64
N HIS A 67 -5.36 -16.51 -0.33
CA HIS A 67 -4.62 -15.88 -1.42
C HIS A 67 -5.54 -15.59 -2.60
N THR A 68 -5.28 -14.49 -3.31
CA THR A 68 -6.12 -14.04 -4.41
C THR A 68 -5.31 -13.92 -5.70
N PHE A 69 -5.91 -14.34 -6.82
CA PHE A 69 -5.30 -14.35 -8.15
C PHE A 69 -6.33 -13.92 -9.21
N CYS A 70 -5.91 -13.67 -10.45
CA CYS A 70 -6.86 -13.56 -11.54
C CYS A 70 -7.63 -14.87 -11.70
N ALA A 71 -8.94 -14.80 -11.94
CA ALA A 71 -9.78 -15.97 -12.21
C ALA A 71 -9.19 -16.87 -13.31
N GLU A 72 -8.73 -16.27 -14.40
CA GLU A 72 -8.13 -17.01 -15.50
C GLU A 72 -6.79 -17.63 -15.10
N CYS A 73 -5.95 -16.93 -14.34
CA CYS A 73 -4.65 -17.43 -13.92
C CYS A 73 -4.80 -18.66 -13.01
N ILE A 74 -5.67 -18.60 -12.00
CA ILE A 74 -5.87 -19.73 -11.08
C ILE A 74 -6.53 -20.93 -11.75
N SER A 75 -7.37 -20.70 -12.78
CA SER A 75 -8.01 -21.77 -13.55
C SER A 75 -7.01 -22.62 -14.37
N LYS A 76 -5.84 -22.06 -14.69
CA LYS A 76 -4.77 -22.73 -15.45
C LYS A 76 -3.79 -23.53 -14.58
N VAL A 77 -3.87 -23.42 -13.25
CA VAL A 77 -2.99 -24.17 -12.33
C VAL A 77 -3.26 -25.66 -12.44
N SER A 78 -2.22 -26.48 -12.55
CA SER A 78 -2.35 -27.93 -12.71
C SER A 78 -3.17 -28.58 -11.58
N ILE A 79 -3.93 -29.61 -11.96
CA ILE A 79 -4.74 -30.43 -11.07
C ILE A 79 -3.95 -31.73 -10.80
N ASN A 80 -4.02 -32.26 -9.58
CA ASN A 80 -3.47 -33.59 -9.26
C ASN A 80 -4.49 -34.71 -9.60
N GLU A 81 -4.09 -35.96 -9.38
CA GLU A 81 -4.92 -37.15 -9.66
C GLU A 81 -6.26 -37.17 -8.89
N GLU A 82 -6.34 -36.44 -7.79
CA GLU A 82 -7.50 -36.36 -6.89
C GLU A 82 -8.36 -35.09 -7.13
N ASN A 83 -8.17 -34.39 -8.24
CA ASN A 83 -8.85 -33.14 -8.59
C ASN A 83 -8.53 -31.91 -7.70
N TYR A 84 -7.50 -31.97 -6.86
CA TYR A 84 -7.01 -30.83 -6.08
C TYR A 84 -6.00 -29.97 -6.85
N ARG A 85 -5.95 -28.70 -6.50
CA ARG A 85 -4.92 -27.73 -6.92
C ARG A 85 -4.11 -27.29 -5.72
N LEU A 86 -2.85 -26.93 -5.93
CA LEU A 86 -2.01 -26.32 -4.90
C LEU A 86 -1.99 -24.80 -5.09
N CYS A 87 -2.19 -24.05 -4.01
CA CYS A 87 -2.04 -22.59 -4.07
C CYS A 87 -0.60 -22.21 -4.51
N PRO A 88 -0.41 -21.36 -5.53
CA PRO A 88 0.92 -20.96 -5.98
C PRO A 88 1.80 -20.30 -4.90
N LEU A 89 1.18 -19.61 -3.93
CA LEU A 89 1.90 -18.85 -2.90
C LEU A 89 2.26 -19.68 -1.66
N CYS A 90 1.33 -20.48 -1.14
CA CYS A 90 1.54 -21.22 0.12
C CYS A 90 1.43 -22.73 0.00
N ARG A 91 1.20 -23.25 -1.21
CA ARG A 91 1.10 -24.69 -1.52
C ARG A 91 0.02 -25.46 -0.77
N LYS A 92 -0.91 -24.79 -0.07
CA LYS A 92 -2.07 -25.44 0.54
C LYS A 92 -2.98 -26.02 -0.56
N PRO A 93 -3.45 -27.27 -0.42
CA PRO A 93 -4.36 -27.88 -1.38
C PRO A 93 -5.76 -27.26 -1.29
N PHE A 94 -6.45 -27.17 -2.42
CA PHE A 94 -7.84 -26.72 -2.48
C PHE A 94 -8.57 -27.31 -3.69
N LEU A 95 -9.90 -27.40 -3.60
CA LEU A 95 -10.77 -27.69 -4.72
C LEU A 95 -11.21 -26.37 -5.34
N LEU A 96 -11.09 -26.23 -6.66
CA LEU A 96 -11.63 -25.07 -7.36
C LEU A 96 -13.13 -25.30 -7.60
N THR A 97 -13.99 -24.63 -6.85
CA THR A 97 -15.43 -24.68 -7.06
C THR A 97 -15.81 -23.71 -8.18
N LEU A 98 -16.29 -24.25 -9.30
CA LEU A 98 -16.85 -23.48 -10.41
C LEU A 98 -18.38 -23.37 -10.25
N PRO A 99 -18.99 -22.23 -10.60
CA PRO A 99 -18.43 -21.15 -11.41
C PRO A 99 -17.68 -20.10 -10.58
N VAL A 100 -16.65 -19.47 -11.16
CA VAL A 100 -15.78 -18.44 -10.54
C VAL A 100 -16.53 -17.11 -10.31
N THR A 101 -17.81 -17.13 -9.99
CA THR A 101 -18.69 -15.95 -9.94
C THR A 101 -18.58 -15.17 -8.64
N GLN A 102 -18.01 -15.76 -7.58
CA GLN A 102 -17.65 -15.00 -6.38
C GLN A 102 -16.36 -14.23 -6.62
N GLN A 103 -16.51 -13.06 -7.25
CA GLN A 103 -15.47 -12.05 -7.32
C GLN A 103 -15.30 -11.41 -5.95
N ASN A 104 -14.06 -11.18 -5.54
CA ASN A 104 -13.79 -10.38 -4.35
C ASN A 104 -14.01 -8.89 -4.70
N THR A 105 -15.22 -8.39 -4.49
CA THR A 105 -15.62 -7.00 -4.84
C THR A 105 -14.81 -5.95 -4.09
N VAL A 106 -14.34 -6.27 -2.88
CA VAL A 106 -13.48 -5.37 -2.09
C VAL A 106 -12.17 -5.10 -2.81
N ILE A 107 -11.57 -6.11 -3.46
CA ILE A 107 -10.33 -5.92 -4.23
C ILE A 107 -10.59 -5.05 -5.46
N GLU A 108 -11.75 -5.16 -6.11
CA GLU A 108 -12.15 -4.27 -7.21
C GLU A 108 -12.35 -2.82 -6.73
N GLU A 109 -13.01 -2.64 -5.59
CA GLU A 109 -13.19 -1.32 -4.97
C GLU A 109 -11.85 -0.68 -4.63
N ILE A 110 -10.93 -1.44 -4.02
CA ILE A 110 -9.60 -0.93 -3.67
C ILE A 110 -8.82 -0.56 -4.94
N LYS A 111 -8.88 -1.36 -6.02
CA LYS A 111 -8.24 -0.98 -7.29
C LYS A 111 -8.71 0.38 -7.79
N SER A 112 -10.00 0.70 -7.70
CA SER A 112 -10.53 1.99 -8.15
C SER A 112 -9.93 3.21 -7.42
N ILE A 113 -9.41 3.01 -6.21
CA ILE A 113 -8.76 4.06 -5.39
C ILE A 113 -7.31 4.27 -5.82
N PHE A 114 -6.61 3.20 -6.22
CA PHE A 114 -5.17 3.22 -6.54
C PHE A 114 -4.88 3.24 -8.06
N GLY A 115 -5.89 3.07 -8.92
CA GLY A 115 -5.80 3.24 -10.39
C GLY A 115 -6.45 2.12 -11.18
#